data_AF-A0A2M8AIT7-F1
#
_entry.id   AF-A0A2M8AIT7-F1
#
_cell.length_a   1.000
_cell.length_b   1.000
_cell.length_c   1.000
_cell.angle_alpha   90.00
_cell.angle_beta   90.00
_cell.angle_gamma   90.00
#
_symmetry.space_group_name_H-M   'P 1'
#
loop_
_entity.id
_entity.type
_entity.pdbx_description
1 polymer ?
#
loop_
_entity_poly.entity_id
_entity_poly.type
_entity_poly.pdbx_seq_one_letter_code
_entity_poly.pdbx_strand_id
1 'polypeptide(L)'
;TPGDYIMVVKNNYFWIKPTTEAGFIANGDIIEVLEIFNIIDLYGFRFAEVKVRMVDYPKMQPFETVLLLDTIESEAPSLTFEDSNRLYQEVMMDYESETSKYRKFLKVKNNKYFNALQVKFSYAITCHKSQGGQWHTVFVEQPYLPNGIDKEYLRWLYTAITRAKEKLYLIGFKDEFFEE
;
A
#
# COMPACT_ATOMS: atom_id res chain seq x y z
N THR A 1 11.32 -6.63 5.96
CA THR A 1 12.35 -6.42 6.99
C THR A 1 12.40 -4.97 7.44
N PRO A 2 13.05 -4.66 8.58
CA PRO A 2 13.39 -3.27 8.90
C PRO A 2 14.18 -2.62 7.76
N GLY A 3 13.86 -1.38 7.42
CA GLY A 3 14.37 -0.64 6.26
C GLY A 3 13.54 -0.82 4.98
N ASP A 4 12.57 -1.73 4.94
CA ASP A 4 11.73 -1.90 3.76
C ASP A 4 10.76 -0.72 3.60
N TYR A 5 10.57 -0.33 2.34
CA TYR A 5 9.55 0.62 1.91
C TYR A 5 8.34 -0.15 1.39
N ILE A 6 7.17 0.20 1.90
CA ILE A 6 5.93 -0.47 1.57
C ILE A 6 4.85 0.58 1.32
N MET A 7 4.04 0.36 0.28
CA MET A 7 2.95 1.24 -0.10
C MET A 7 1.64 0.78 0.54
N VAL A 8 0.90 1.71 1.13
CA VAL A 8 -0.45 1.48 1.64
C VAL A 8 -1.44 1.48 0.49
N VAL A 9 -2.28 0.45 0.39
CA VAL A 9 -3.20 0.26 -0.77
C VAL A 9 -4.67 0.59 -0.45
N LYS A 10 -4.96 1.04 0.78
CA LYS A 10 -6.31 1.41 1.22
C LYS A 10 -6.25 2.50 2.29
N ASN A 11 -7.12 3.51 2.18
CA ASN A 11 -7.21 4.58 3.16
C ASN A 11 -7.46 4.02 4.57
N ASN A 12 -6.75 4.55 5.56
CA ASN A 12 -6.87 4.18 6.96
C ASN A 12 -6.96 5.44 7.85
N TYR A 13 -8.01 5.50 8.65
CA TYR A 13 -8.33 6.62 9.55
C TYR A 13 -8.14 6.26 11.03
N PHE A 14 -7.58 5.09 11.32
CA PHE A 14 -7.52 4.51 12.66
C PHE A 14 -6.20 4.84 13.38
N TRP A 15 -5.07 4.67 12.69
CA TRP A 15 -3.76 4.69 13.33
C TRP A 15 -3.22 6.08 13.68
N ILE A 16 -3.64 7.11 12.93
CA ILE A 16 -3.14 8.47 13.12
C ILE A 16 -4.29 9.44 13.35
N LYS A 17 -4.00 10.49 14.13
CA LYS A 17 -5.01 11.50 14.45
C LYS A 17 -5.23 12.45 13.25
N PRO A 18 -6.44 12.96 13.03
CA PRO A 18 -6.73 14.00 12.03
C PRO A 18 -5.89 15.28 12.16
N THR A 19 -5.32 15.52 13.34
CA THR A 19 -4.46 16.68 13.63
C THR A 19 -2.98 16.46 13.27
N THR A 20 -2.60 15.24 12.86
CA THR A 20 -1.25 14.97 12.36
C THR A 20 -1.05 15.64 10.99
N GLU A 21 0.20 15.81 10.56
CA GLU A 21 0.52 16.46 9.28
C GLU A 21 -0.15 15.77 8.07
N ALA A 22 -0.23 14.43 8.10
CA ALA A 22 -0.92 13.65 7.08
C ALA A 22 -2.47 13.64 7.26
N GLY A 23 -2.96 13.81 8.48
CA GLY A 23 -4.39 13.75 8.83
C GLY A 23 -5.00 12.33 8.80
N PHE A 24 -4.67 11.52 7.82
CA PHE A 24 -4.98 10.09 7.74
C PHE A 24 -3.94 9.39 6.84
N ILE A 25 -3.93 8.06 6.81
CA ILE A 25 -3.04 7.31 5.92
C ILE A 25 -3.79 7.04 4.62
N ALA A 26 -3.32 7.61 3.52
CA ALA A 26 -3.96 7.52 2.22
C ALA A 26 -3.49 6.30 1.42
N ASN A 27 -4.33 5.88 0.47
CA ASN A 27 -3.93 4.94 -0.56
C ASN A 27 -2.84 5.57 -1.45
N GLY A 28 -1.69 4.90 -1.53
CA GLY A 28 -0.50 5.38 -2.23
C GLY A 28 0.60 5.87 -1.31
N ASP A 29 0.31 6.14 -0.03
CA ASP A 29 1.33 6.58 0.92
C ASP A 29 2.40 5.50 1.11
N ILE A 30 3.66 5.93 1.12
CA ILE A 30 4.79 5.05 1.37
C ILE A 30 5.18 5.16 2.84
N ILE A 31 5.30 4.01 3.49
CA ILE A 31 5.80 3.85 4.84
C ILE A 31 7.11 3.08 4.83
N GLU A 32 8.02 3.47 5.71
CA GLU A 32 9.25 2.72 5.99
C GLU A 32 9.10 1.95 7.29
N VAL A 33 9.41 0.65 7.25
CA VAL A 33 9.39 -0.21 8.43
C VAL A 33 10.66 0.05 9.25
N LEU A 34 10.50 0.61 10.44
CA LEU A 34 11.63 0.86 11.35
C LEU A 34 11.93 -0.35 12.23
N GLU A 35 10.87 -1.03 12.69
CA GLU A 35 10.97 -2.15 13.61
C GLU A 35 9.80 -3.12 13.39
N ILE A 36 10.07 -4.42 13.56
CA ILE A 36 9.05 -5.47 13.53
C ILE A 36 9.02 -6.10 14.91
N PHE A 37 7.92 -5.93 15.63
CA PHE A 37 7.77 -6.44 16.98
C PHE A 37 7.36 -7.91 16.99
N ASN A 38 6.40 -8.27 16.12
CA ASN A 38 5.89 -9.63 16.03
C ASN A 38 5.25 -9.91 14.68
N ILE A 39 5.20 -11.19 14.30
CA ILE A 39 4.42 -11.71 13.18
C ILE A 39 3.47 -12.76 13.72
N ILE A 40 2.17 -12.60 13.45
CA ILE A 40 1.10 -13.37 14.08
C ILE A 40 0.14 -13.87 13.01
N ASP A 41 -0.18 -15.16 13.03
CA ASP A 41 -1.29 -15.74 12.27
C ASP A 41 -2.56 -15.70 13.13
N LEU A 42 -3.58 -14.97 12.67
CA LEU A 42 -4.83 -14.74 13.41
C LEU A 42 -5.99 -14.55 12.44
N TYR A 43 -7.20 -14.99 12.79
CA TYR A 43 -8.41 -14.87 11.94
C TYR A 43 -8.26 -15.48 10.52
N GLY A 44 -7.30 -16.40 10.35
CA GLY A 44 -6.95 -16.94 9.03
C GLY A 44 -6.20 -15.98 8.10
N PHE A 45 -5.50 -15.00 8.66
CA PHE A 45 -4.62 -14.04 8.00
C PHE A 45 -3.31 -13.89 8.78
N ARG A 46 -2.29 -13.38 8.13
CA ARG A 46 -0.96 -13.11 8.69
C ARG A 46 -0.75 -11.62 8.88
N PHE A 47 -0.39 -11.22 10.09
CA PHE A 47 -0.19 -9.83 10.47
C PHE A 47 1.25 -9.58 10.93
N ALA A 48 1.72 -8.35 10.77
CA ALA A 48 2.94 -7.88 11.40
C ALA A 48 2.65 -6.64 12.27
N GLU A 49 3.03 -6.70 13.54
CA GLU A 49 3.03 -5.53 14.42
C GLU A 49 4.36 -4.81 14.24
N VAL A 50 4.30 -3.54 13.86
CA VAL A 50 5.47 -2.80 13.38
C VAL A 50 5.49 -1.36 13.89
N LYS A 51 6.68 -0.78 13.92
CA LYS A 51 6.86 0.66 14.01
C LYS A 51 7.25 1.19 12.63
N VAL A 52 6.58 2.24 12.18
CA VAL A 52 6.77 2.80 10.84
C VAL A 52 6.95 4.31 10.89
N ARG A 53 7.55 4.87 9.83
CA ARG A 53 7.50 6.30 9.54
C ARG A 53 6.89 6.55 8.16
N MET A 54 6.16 7.64 8.03
CA MET A 54 5.67 8.12 6.73
C MET A 54 6.84 8.73 5.96
N VAL A 55 7.07 8.31 4.72
CA VAL A 55 8.16 8.84 3.88
C VAL A 55 7.87 10.27 3.43
N ASP A 56 6.63 10.53 3.01
CA ASP A 56 6.22 11.84 2.49
C ASP A 56 6.04 12.90 3.59
N TYR A 57 6.02 12.49 4.85
CA TYR A 57 5.84 13.36 6.03
C TYR A 57 7.00 13.17 7.02
N PRO A 58 8.24 13.57 6.68
CA PRO A 58 9.44 13.24 7.47
C PRO A 58 9.49 13.90 8.85
N LYS A 59 8.68 14.94 9.09
CA LYS A 59 8.54 15.60 10.41
C LYS A 59 7.54 14.88 11.32
N MET A 60 6.70 14.02 10.77
CA MET A 60 5.78 13.21 11.54
C MET A 60 6.55 12.18 12.35
N GLN A 61 6.22 12.08 13.64
CA GLN A 61 6.85 11.09 14.52
C GLN A 61 6.48 9.67 14.07
N PRO A 62 7.42 8.72 14.15
CA PRO A 62 7.12 7.31 13.92
C PRO A 62 6.00 6.82 14.83
N PHE A 63 5.18 5.89 14.32
CA PHE A 63 4.04 5.35 15.05
C PHE A 63 3.97 3.83 14.91
N GLU A 64 3.28 3.20 15.84
CA GLU A 64 3.04 1.75 15.84
C GLU A 64 1.75 1.44 15.08
N THR A 65 1.78 0.38 14.30
CA THR A 65 0.65 -0.07 13.49
C THR A 65 0.72 -1.58 13.24
N VAL A 66 -0.30 -2.11 12.59
CA VAL A 66 -0.36 -3.51 12.16
C VAL A 66 -0.45 -3.55 10.64
N LEU A 67 0.36 -4.38 10.00
CA LEU A 67 0.29 -4.66 8.56
C LEU A 67 -0.44 -5.98 8.32
N LEU A 68 -1.28 -6.03 7.28
CA LEU A 68 -1.89 -7.27 6.79
C LEU A 68 -1.02 -7.85 5.67
N LEU A 69 -0.23 -8.88 5.99
CA LEU A 69 0.81 -9.41 5.11
C LEU A 69 0.24 -10.16 3.90
N ASP A 70 -0.95 -10.78 4.00
CA ASP A 70 -1.60 -11.45 2.86
C ASP A 70 -1.84 -10.52 1.68
N THR A 71 -1.98 -9.21 1.92
CA THR A 71 -2.16 -8.24 0.84
C THR A 71 -0.89 -7.98 0.02
N ILE A 72 0.29 -8.37 0.53
CA ILE A 72 1.56 -8.25 -0.18
C ILE A 72 1.64 -9.23 -1.34
N GLU A 73 1.22 -10.48 -1.11
CA GLU A 73 1.33 -11.57 -2.09
C GLU A 73 0.09 -11.69 -2.99
N SER A 74 -1.04 -11.12 -2.58
CA SER A 74 -2.28 -11.14 -3.37
C SER A 74 -2.11 -10.42 -4.71
N GLU A 75 -2.66 -10.98 -5.79
CA GLU A 75 -2.76 -10.28 -7.09
C GLU A 75 -3.79 -9.14 -7.07
N ALA A 76 -4.76 -9.18 -6.16
CA ALA A 76 -5.76 -8.13 -6.01
C ALA A 76 -5.12 -6.80 -5.56
N PRO A 77 -5.69 -5.63 -5.94
CA PRO A 77 -5.12 -4.33 -5.56
C PRO A 77 -5.16 -4.08 -4.05
N SER A 78 -6.07 -4.74 -3.34
CA SER A 78 -6.28 -4.68 -1.89
C SER A 78 -6.96 -5.97 -1.45
N LEU A 79 -7.22 -6.12 -0.14
CA LEU A 79 -8.01 -7.24 0.38
C LEU A 79 -9.35 -7.35 -0.36
N THR A 80 -9.69 -8.56 -0.79
CA THR A 80 -10.91 -8.82 -1.55
C THR A 80 -12.16 -8.56 -0.69
N PHE A 81 -13.32 -8.41 -1.32
CA PHE A 81 -14.57 -8.27 -0.57
C PHE A 81 -14.86 -9.50 0.30
N GLU A 82 -14.63 -10.69 -0.24
CA GLU A 82 -14.83 -11.96 0.46
C GLU A 82 -13.90 -12.06 1.69
N ASP A 83 -12.61 -11.79 1.52
CA ASP A 83 -11.65 -11.80 2.63
C ASP A 83 -11.94 -10.70 3.65
N SER A 84 -12.36 -9.52 3.21
CA SER A 84 -12.75 -8.44 4.12
C SER A 84 -13.97 -8.82 4.95
N ASN A 85 -14.92 -9.55 4.38
CA ASN A 85 -16.07 -10.06 5.12
C ASN A 85 -15.64 -11.19 6.07
N ARG A 86 -14.77 -12.12 5.62
CA ARG A 86 -14.19 -13.17 6.45
C ARG A 86 -13.50 -12.60 7.69
N LEU A 87 -12.59 -11.65 7.49
CA LEU A 87 -11.91 -10.94 8.60
C LEU A 87 -12.91 -10.27 9.55
N TYR A 88 -13.97 -9.63 9.01
CA TYR A 88 -15.00 -9.02 9.84
C TYR A 88 -15.74 -10.05 10.72
N GLN A 89 -16.12 -11.20 10.17
CA GLN A 89 -16.81 -12.24 10.92
C GLN A 89 -15.92 -12.83 12.01
N GLU A 90 -14.67 -13.16 11.69
CA GLU A 90 -13.70 -13.70 12.64
C GLU A 90 -13.43 -12.72 13.80
N VAL A 91 -13.20 -11.44 13.50
CA VAL A 91 -13.04 -10.41 14.53
C VAL A 91 -14.31 -10.21 15.36
N MET A 92 -15.49 -10.41 14.77
CA MET A 92 -16.76 -10.29 15.48
C MET A 92 -16.95 -11.40 16.53
N MET A 93 -16.35 -12.58 16.31
CA MET A 93 -16.42 -13.72 17.25
C MET A 93 -15.75 -13.41 18.59
N ASP A 94 -14.68 -12.61 18.60
CA ASP A 94 -14.01 -12.15 19.83
C ASP A 94 -14.94 -11.37 20.78
N TYR A 95 -16.05 -10.85 20.24
CA TYR A 95 -17.01 -10.02 20.96
C TYR A 95 -18.37 -10.70 21.11
N GLU A 96 -18.45 -12.03 21.03
CA GLU A 96 -19.70 -12.78 21.15
C GLU A 96 -20.47 -12.47 22.43
N SER A 97 -19.77 -12.31 23.56
CA SER A 97 -20.33 -11.98 24.87
C SER A 97 -20.98 -10.60 24.95
N GLU A 98 -20.74 -9.71 23.97
CA GLU A 98 -21.42 -8.41 23.89
C GLU A 98 -22.83 -8.58 23.32
N THR A 99 -23.83 -8.34 24.16
CA THR A 99 -25.25 -8.48 23.80
C THR A 99 -25.74 -7.36 22.89
N SER A 100 -25.20 -6.15 23.04
CA SER A 100 -25.57 -5.01 22.20
C SER A 100 -24.87 -5.09 20.84
N LYS A 101 -25.66 -5.29 19.77
CA LYS A 101 -25.15 -5.27 18.39
C LYS A 101 -24.34 -4.00 18.07
N TYR A 102 -24.79 -2.85 18.57
CA TYR A 102 -24.09 -1.58 18.37
C TYR A 102 -22.72 -1.56 19.07
N ARG A 103 -22.65 -1.99 20.34
CA ARG A 103 -21.37 -2.08 21.06
C ARG A 103 -20.43 -3.10 20.43
N LYS A 104 -20.97 -4.22 19.95
CA LYS A 104 -20.21 -5.25 19.23
C LYS A 104 -19.58 -4.66 17.96
N PHE A 105 -20.37 -3.97 17.15
CA PHE A 105 -19.88 -3.27 15.96
C PHE A 105 -18.79 -2.23 16.29
N LEU A 106 -18.98 -1.42 17.35
CA LEU A 106 -17.96 -0.47 17.79
C LEU A 106 -16.67 -1.16 18.22
N LYS A 107 -16.74 -2.30 18.91
CA LYS A 107 -15.55 -3.07 19.30
C LYS A 107 -14.79 -3.59 18.07
N VAL A 108 -15.49 -4.15 17.08
CA VAL A 108 -14.88 -4.56 15.80
C VAL A 108 -14.23 -3.37 15.10
N LYS A 109 -14.92 -2.22 15.03
CA LYS A 109 -14.38 -0.99 14.44
C LYS A 109 -13.14 -0.44 15.14
N ASN A 110 -12.94 -0.77 16.42
CA ASN A 110 -11.76 -0.37 17.20
C ASN A 110 -10.71 -1.49 17.32
N ASN A 111 -10.93 -2.66 16.70
CA ASN A 111 -9.97 -3.76 16.73
C ASN A 111 -8.74 -3.40 15.87
N LYS A 112 -7.54 -3.59 16.42
CA LYS A 112 -6.29 -3.24 15.74
C LYS A 112 -6.01 -4.07 14.48
N TYR A 113 -6.34 -5.36 14.48
CA TYR A 113 -6.12 -6.25 13.33
C TYR A 113 -7.16 -6.02 12.23
N PHE A 114 -8.40 -5.71 12.60
CA PHE A 114 -9.42 -5.27 11.64
C PHE A 114 -9.01 -3.98 10.92
N ASN A 115 -8.31 -3.09 11.62
CA ASN A 115 -7.78 -1.84 11.08
C ASN A 115 -6.33 -1.96 10.59
N ALA A 116 -5.81 -3.17 10.37
CA ALA A 116 -4.46 -3.35 9.83
C ALA A 116 -4.31 -2.63 8.47
N LEU A 117 -3.15 -2.04 8.24
CA LEU A 117 -2.80 -1.45 6.96
C LEU A 117 -2.68 -2.56 5.92
N GLN A 118 -3.41 -2.39 4.83
CA GLN A 118 -3.25 -3.22 3.64
C GLN A 118 -2.11 -2.64 2.83
N VAL A 119 -1.15 -3.49 2.48
CA VAL A 119 0.14 -3.02 1.99
C VAL A 119 0.66 -3.89 0.85
N LYS A 120 1.44 -3.26 -0.04
CA LYS A 120 2.21 -3.93 -1.10
C LYS A 120 3.61 -3.36 -1.17
N PHE A 121 4.56 -4.18 -1.60
CA PHE A 121 5.92 -3.70 -1.84
C PHE A 121 5.91 -2.49 -2.78
N SER A 122 6.58 -1.41 -2.38
CA SER A 122 6.64 -0.17 -3.18
C SER A 122 7.72 -0.21 -4.26
N TYR A 123 8.40 -1.35 -4.46
CA TYR A 123 9.48 -1.50 -5.43
C TYR A 123 9.01 -1.37 -6.88
N ALA A 124 7.75 -1.68 -7.16
CA ALA A 124 7.13 -1.50 -8.46
C ALA A 124 5.67 -1.08 -8.30
N ILE A 125 5.27 -0.04 -9.02
CA ILE A 125 3.88 0.42 -9.09
C ILE A 125 3.44 0.46 -10.55
N THR A 126 2.16 0.23 -10.80
CA THR A 126 1.63 0.39 -12.16
C THR A 126 1.67 1.87 -12.54
N CYS A 127 1.96 2.17 -13.80
CA CYS A 127 2.07 3.56 -14.27
C CYS A 127 0.80 4.39 -13.97
N HIS A 128 -0.39 3.79 -14.06
CA HIS A 128 -1.63 4.47 -13.71
C HIS A 128 -1.69 4.90 -12.24
N LYS A 129 -1.12 4.09 -11.34
CA LYS A 129 -1.02 4.41 -9.90
C LYS A 129 0.12 5.38 -9.57
N SER A 130 1.02 5.63 -10.53
CA SER A 130 2.10 6.61 -10.37
C SER A 130 1.67 8.06 -10.60
N GLN A 131 0.46 8.28 -11.14
CA GLN A 131 -0.03 9.62 -11.46
C GLN A 131 -0.03 10.54 -10.23
N GLY A 132 0.55 11.73 -10.38
CA GLY A 132 0.70 12.71 -9.30
C GLY A 132 1.96 12.52 -8.45
N GLY A 133 2.51 11.31 -8.36
CA GLY A 133 3.78 11.05 -7.67
C GLY A 133 5.00 11.42 -8.51
N GLN A 134 6.12 11.74 -7.88
CA GLN A 134 7.39 11.95 -8.57
C GLN A 134 8.54 11.42 -7.72
N TRP A 135 9.46 10.66 -8.34
CA TRP A 135 10.57 9.99 -7.67
C TRP A 135 11.91 10.43 -8.26
N HIS A 136 12.95 10.43 -7.44
CA HIS A 136 14.30 10.80 -7.88
C HIS A 136 14.82 9.88 -9.00
N THR A 137 14.54 8.58 -8.91
CA THR A 137 14.91 7.58 -9.91
C THR A 137 13.71 6.69 -10.23
N VAL A 138 13.44 6.46 -11.52
CA VAL A 138 12.35 5.59 -12.00
C VAL A 138 12.90 4.56 -12.99
N PHE A 139 12.45 3.32 -12.86
CA PHE A 139 12.67 2.25 -13.84
C PHE A 139 11.35 1.99 -14.56
N VAL A 140 11.36 2.02 -15.89
CA VAL A 140 10.19 1.73 -16.72
C VAL A 140 10.52 0.52 -17.59
N GLU A 141 9.78 -0.56 -17.40
CA GLU A 141 9.84 -1.74 -18.27
C GLU A 141 8.88 -1.56 -19.45
N GLN A 142 9.34 -1.90 -20.66
CA GLN A 142 8.49 -1.85 -21.84
C GLN A 142 7.39 -2.94 -21.77
N PRO A 143 6.10 -2.58 -21.85
CA PRO A 143 5.02 -3.55 -21.85
C PRO A 143 5.00 -4.33 -23.18
N TYR A 144 4.40 -5.51 -23.17
CA TYR A 144 4.12 -6.24 -24.40
C TYR A 144 3.09 -5.49 -25.26
N LEU A 145 3.46 -5.14 -26.49
CA LEU A 145 2.64 -4.37 -27.42
C LEU A 145 2.21 -5.23 -28.63
N PRO A 146 1.15 -6.07 -28.49
CA PRO A 146 0.72 -6.96 -29.58
C PRO A 146 0.24 -6.20 -30.82
N ASN A 147 -0.30 -5.00 -30.64
CA ASN A 147 -0.81 -4.13 -31.70
C ASN A 147 0.17 -3.03 -32.11
N GLY A 148 1.42 -3.07 -31.60
CA GLY A 148 2.41 -2.02 -31.79
C GLY A 148 2.18 -0.77 -30.93
N ILE A 149 2.89 0.31 -31.28
CA ILE A 149 2.82 1.60 -30.59
C ILE A 149 1.55 2.32 -31.01
N ASP A 150 0.66 2.59 -30.05
CA ASP A 150 -0.54 3.39 -30.26
C ASP A 150 -0.55 4.66 -29.39
N LYS A 151 -1.61 5.46 -29.57
CA LYS A 151 -1.77 6.73 -28.83
C LYS A 151 -1.95 6.53 -27.32
N GLU A 152 -2.53 5.42 -26.89
CA GLU A 152 -2.76 5.12 -25.48
C GLU A 152 -1.45 4.75 -24.80
N TYR A 153 -0.65 3.91 -25.44
CA TYR A 153 0.70 3.58 -25.04
C TYR A 153 1.59 4.83 -24.93
N LEU A 154 1.54 5.74 -25.91
CA LEU A 154 2.32 6.99 -25.82
C LEU A 154 1.92 7.86 -24.62
N ARG A 155 0.63 7.92 -24.27
CA ARG A 155 0.14 8.64 -23.07
C ARG A 155 0.58 7.95 -21.78
N TRP A 156 0.52 6.63 -21.75
CA TRP A 156 1.04 5.82 -20.66
C TRP A 156 2.54 6.06 -20.46
N LEU A 157 3.31 6.00 -21.55
CA LEU A 157 4.76 6.19 -21.53
C LEU A 157 5.12 7.61 -21.08
N TYR A 158 4.44 8.63 -21.59
CA TYR A 158 4.60 10.01 -21.12
C TYR A 158 4.35 10.14 -19.62
N THR A 159 3.29 9.48 -19.12
CA THR A 159 2.99 9.46 -17.68
C THR A 159 4.15 8.83 -16.91
N ALA A 160 4.62 7.65 -17.32
CA ALA A 160 5.73 6.92 -16.68
C ALA A 160 7.03 7.73 -16.65
N ILE A 161 7.42 8.32 -17.79
CA ILE A 161 8.64 9.11 -17.95
C ILE A 161 8.62 10.35 -17.06
N THR A 162 7.50 11.08 -17.05
CA THR A 162 7.39 12.34 -16.27
C THR A 162 7.33 12.12 -14.76
N ARG A 163 7.33 10.88 -14.28
CA ARG A 163 7.47 10.56 -12.86
C ARG A 163 8.91 10.68 -12.38
N ALA A 164 9.90 10.57 -13.26
CA ALA A 164 11.32 10.70 -12.92
C ALA A 164 11.70 12.18 -12.73
N LYS A 165 12.32 12.50 -11.59
CA LYS A 165 12.88 13.84 -11.33
C LYS A 165 14.33 13.98 -11.80
N GLU A 166 15.15 12.95 -11.63
CA GLU A 166 16.58 13.02 -11.94
C GLU A 166 17.07 11.91 -12.86
N LYS A 167 16.72 10.64 -12.59
CA LYS A 167 17.16 9.51 -13.40
C LYS A 167 15.99 8.66 -13.87
N LEU A 168 16.03 8.28 -15.15
CA LEU A 168 15.09 7.36 -15.77
C LEU A 168 15.87 6.22 -16.40
N TYR A 169 15.50 4.99 -16.08
CA TYR A 169 16.03 3.78 -16.72
C TYR A 169 14.90 3.13 -17.50
N LEU A 170 15.12 2.94 -18.80
CA LEU A 170 14.19 2.27 -19.71
C LEU A 170 14.68 0.83 -19.94
N ILE A 171 13.92 -0.15 -19.46
CA ILE A 171 14.27 -1.58 -19.51
C ILE A 171 13.47 -2.26 -20.62
N GLY A 172 14.15 -3.01 -21.48
CA GLY A 172 13.51 -3.74 -22.59
C GLY A 172 13.16 -2.88 -23.80
N PHE A 173 13.44 -1.57 -23.75
CA PHE A 173 13.31 -0.68 -24.91
C PHE A 173 14.43 -0.95 -25.90
N LYS A 174 14.08 -0.97 -27.20
CA LYS A 174 15.03 -1.13 -28.30
C LYS A 174 15.82 0.16 -28.52
N ASP A 175 17.00 0.04 -29.13
CA ASP A 175 17.90 1.17 -29.43
C ASP A 175 17.23 2.27 -30.28
N GLU A 176 16.23 1.91 -31.10
CA GLU A 176 15.43 2.87 -31.90
C GLU A 176 14.64 3.91 -31.06
N PHE A 177 14.50 3.69 -29.76
CA PHE A 177 13.88 4.65 -28.84
C PHE A 177 14.84 5.72 -28.32
N PHE A 178 16.13 5.63 -28.65
CA PHE A 178 17.17 6.54 -28.19
C PHE A 178 17.80 7.26 -29.40
N GLU A 179 17.97 8.58 -29.27
CA GLU A 179 18.82 9.33 -30.20
C GLU A 179 20.29 9.05 -29.87
N GLU A 180 21.15 8.94 -30.90
CA GLU A 180 22.60 8.76 -30.75
C GLU A 180 23.30 9.96 -30.10
#